data_AF-M6ULF8-F1
#
_entry.id   AF-M6ULF8-F1
#
_cell.length_a   1.000
_cell.length_b   1.000
_cell.length_c   1.000
_cell.angle_alpha   90.00
_cell.angle_beta   90.00
_cell.angle_gamma   90.00
#
_symmetry.space_group_name_H-M   'P 1'
#
loop_
_entity.id
_entity.type
_entity.pdbx_description
1 polymer ?
#
loop_
_entity_poly.entity_id
_entity_poly.type
_entity_poly.pdbx_seq_one_letter_code
_entity_poly.pdbx_strand_id
1 'polypeptide(L)'
;MKTELSGLDIPETIWKRLERLLPKNKKDPSKGGRPRLEDRVAMAAIFYRVRTGVQWRYIPPMFGSKSTLHRRFQEWVDAGVFDKIEKEALKLYERSIKIRTKRMAADGSFAKAPKGGLSRVQIQRIAAKEALKGIFSSIGVEHL
;
A
#
# COMPACT_ATOMS: atom_id res chain seq x y z
N MET A 1 -12.95 -11.60 -19.98
CA MET A 1 -11.55 -12.08 -19.90
C MET A 1 -11.42 -12.91 -18.63
N LYS A 2 -11.12 -14.20 -18.78
CA LYS A 2 -11.10 -15.18 -17.69
C LYS A 2 -9.76 -15.11 -16.94
N THR A 3 -9.81 -14.58 -15.72
CA THR A 3 -9.10 -15.03 -14.51
C THR A 3 -7.72 -15.67 -14.67
N GLU A 4 -6.69 -14.86 -14.88
CA GLU A 4 -5.26 -15.20 -14.61
C GLU A 4 -4.99 -15.41 -13.10
N LEU A 5 -5.96 -15.06 -12.23
CA LEU A 5 -5.82 -15.05 -10.78
C LEU A 5 -6.31 -16.33 -10.07
N SER A 6 -6.80 -17.32 -10.81
CA SER A 6 -7.34 -18.59 -10.27
C SER A 6 -8.25 -18.40 -9.03
N GLY A 7 -8.15 -19.25 -8.00
CA GLY A 7 -8.92 -19.15 -6.74
C GLY A 7 -8.61 -17.94 -5.86
N LEU A 8 -7.73 -17.03 -6.29
CA LEU A 8 -7.42 -15.77 -5.62
C LEU A 8 -8.22 -14.59 -6.16
N ASP A 9 -8.99 -14.80 -7.25
CA ASP A 9 -9.86 -13.78 -7.80
C ASP A 9 -11.12 -13.58 -6.95
N ILE A 10 -11.70 -12.39 -7.06
CA ILE A 10 -12.96 -12.04 -6.41
C ILE A 10 -14.11 -12.59 -7.28
N PRO A 11 -15.05 -13.39 -6.71
CA PRO A 11 -16.21 -13.85 -7.46
C PRO A 11 -16.98 -12.68 -8.08
N GLU A 12 -17.43 -12.84 -9.33
CA GLU A 12 -18.05 -11.77 -10.12
C GLU A 12 -19.22 -11.08 -9.39
N THR A 13 -20.03 -11.87 -8.68
CA THR A 13 -21.17 -11.38 -7.91
C THR A 13 -20.77 -10.44 -6.77
N ILE A 14 -19.63 -10.71 -6.14
CA ILE A 14 -19.05 -9.87 -5.08
C ILE A 14 -18.37 -8.66 -5.70
N TRP A 15 -17.59 -8.86 -6.77
CA TRP A 15 -16.89 -7.79 -7.46
C TRP A 15 -17.84 -6.67 -7.90
N LYS A 16 -18.96 -6.99 -8.55
CA LYS A 16 -19.96 -6.00 -8.98
C LYS A 16 -20.53 -5.14 -7.84
N ARG A 17 -20.50 -5.63 -6.60
CA ARG A 17 -20.91 -4.85 -5.42
C ARG A 17 -19.77 -3.96 -4.93
N LEU A 18 -18.57 -4.50 -4.85
CA LEU A 18 -17.37 -3.77 -4.39
C LEU A 18 -17.00 -2.63 -5.35
N GLU A 19 -17.04 -2.88 -6.66
CA GLU A 19 -16.69 -1.90 -7.70
C GLU A 19 -17.47 -0.58 -7.55
N ARG A 20 -18.75 -0.66 -7.13
CA ARG A 20 -19.61 0.51 -6.93
C ARG A 20 -19.18 1.39 -5.74
N LEU A 21 -18.43 0.83 -4.81
CA LEU A 21 -17.93 1.52 -3.61
C LEU A 21 -16.60 2.24 -3.88
N LEU A 22 -15.94 1.92 -4.99
CA LEU A 22 -14.67 2.51 -5.36
C LEU A 22 -14.84 3.97 -5.81
N PRO A 23 -13.86 4.83 -5.50
CA PRO A 23 -13.87 6.19 -6.01
C PRO A 23 -13.77 6.18 -7.54
N LYS A 24 -14.63 6.94 -8.20
CA LYS A 24 -14.56 7.12 -9.66
C LYS A 24 -13.28 7.88 -10.00
N ASN A 25 -12.29 7.16 -10.52
CA ASN A 25 -11.07 7.78 -11.02
C ASN A 25 -11.36 8.45 -12.36
N LYS A 26 -11.38 9.79 -12.39
CA LYS A 26 -11.40 10.54 -13.65
C LYS A 26 -10.05 10.29 -14.35
N LYS A 27 -10.05 9.49 -15.41
CA LYS A 27 -8.92 9.43 -16.35
C LYS A 27 -8.88 10.80 -17.02
N ASP A 28 -7.86 11.59 -16.71
CA ASP A 28 -7.58 12.80 -17.48
C ASP A 28 -6.93 12.35 -18.79
N PRO A 29 -7.62 12.43 -19.95
CA PRO A 29 -7.07 11.96 -21.23
C PRO A 29 -5.86 12.79 -21.68
N SER A 30 -5.69 14.00 -21.14
CA SER A 30 -4.58 14.91 -21.45
C SER A 30 -3.29 14.52 -20.72
N LYS A 31 -3.40 13.83 -19.57
CA LYS A 31 -2.25 13.32 -18.82
C LYS A 31 -1.83 11.96 -19.37
N GLY A 32 -0.84 11.97 -20.26
CA GLY A 32 -0.15 10.76 -20.70
C GLY A 32 0.49 9.98 -19.53
N GLY A 33 0.72 8.68 -19.73
CA GLY A 33 1.38 7.82 -18.74
C GLY A 33 0.99 6.36 -18.86
N ARG A 34 1.67 5.49 -18.09
CA ARG A 34 1.34 4.07 -18.03
C ARG A 34 -0.10 3.90 -17.49
N PRO A 35 -0.94 3.07 -18.14
CA PRO A 35 -2.27 2.76 -17.63
C PRO A 35 -2.22 2.29 -16.17
N ARG A 36 -3.22 2.70 -15.39
CA ARG A 36 -3.36 2.25 -14.00
C ARG A 36 -3.63 0.74 -13.99
N LEU A 37 -3.15 0.09 -12.93
CA LEU A 37 -3.50 -1.29 -12.65
C LEU A 37 -5.02 -1.40 -12.49
N GLU A 38 -5.62 -2.46 -13.06
CA GLU A 38 -7.04 -2.74 -12.93
C GLU A 38 -7.46 -2.85 -11.46
N ASP A 39 -8.55 -2.18 -11.10
CA ASP A 39 -9.01 -2.08 -9.70
C ASP A 39 -9.34 -3.47 -9.12
N ARG A 40 -9.86 -4.39 -9.93
CA ARG A 40 -10.14 -5.77 -9.52
C ARG A 40 -8.88 -6.51 -9.09
N VAL A 41 -7.81 -6.38 -9.86
CA VAL A 41 -6.52 -7.02 -9.57
C VAL A 41 -5.93 -6.44 -8.29
N ALA A 42 -6.00 -5.11 -8.13
CA ALA A 42 -5.53 -4.46 -6.92
C ALA A 42 -6.32 -4.90 -5.67
N MET A 43 -7.65 -4.98 -5.76
CA MET A 43 -8.49 -5.45 -4.66
C MET A 43 -8.21 -6.91 -4.31
N ALA A 44 -8.10 -7.78 -5.31
CA ALA A 44 -7.75 -9.19 -5.10
C ALA A 44 -6.40 -9.34 -4.37
N ALA A 45 -5.39 -8.55 -4.76
CA ALA A 45 -4.08 -8.55 -4.12
C ALA A 45 -4.13 -8.06 -2.67
N ILE A 46 -4.93 -7.03 -2.39
CA ILE A 46 -5.13 -6.50 -1.03
C ILE A 46 -5.83 -7.55 -0.16
N PHE A 47 -6.87 -8.21 -0.67
CA PHE A 47 -7.55 -9.28 0.06
C PHE A 47 -6.65 -10.50 0.27
N TYR A 48 -5.82 -10.86 -0.70
CA TYR A 48 -4.79 -11.88 -0.52
C TYR A 48 -3.87 -11.53 0.65
N ARG A 49 -3.36 -10.28 0.68
CA ARG A 49 -2.50 -9.80 1.76
C ARG A 49 -3.20 -9.86 3.12
N VAL A 50 -4.44 -9.40 3.21
CA VAL A 50 -5.21 -9.41 4.47
C VAL A 50 -5.49 -10.84 4.94
N ARG A 51 -5.85 -11.75 4.02
CA ARG A 51 -6.12 -13.16 4.33
C ARG A 51 -4.89 -13.92 4.80
N THR A 52 -3.73 -13.64 4.22
CA THR A 52 -2.49 -14.39 4.48
C THR A 52 -1.59 -13.74 5.51
N GLY A 53 -1.77 -12.45 5.80
CA GLY A 53 -0.91 -11.67 6.68
C GLY A 53 0.48 -11.39 6.12
N VAL A 54 0.75 -11.70 4.84
CA VAL A 54 2.08 -11.50 4.26
C VAL A 54 2.45 -10.01 4.18
N GLN A 55 3.75 -9.71 4.28
CA GLN A 55 4.23 -8.37 4.02
C GLN A 55 4.02 -8.00 2.54
N TRP A 56 3.88 -6.70 2.24
CA TRP A 56 3.74 -6.20 0.86
C TRP A 56 4.83 -6.74 -0.08
N ARG A 57 6.06 -6.93 0.44
CA ARG A 57 7.20 -7.46 -0.33
C ARG A 57 7.01 -8.92 -0.79
N TYR A 58 6.10 -9.68 -0.19
CA TYR A 58 5.89 -11.10 -0.48
C TYR A 58 4.59 -11.36 -1.26
N ILE A 59 3.86 -10.31 -1.65
CA ILE A 59 2.71 -10.48 -2.54
C ILE A 59 3.20 -11.08 -3.88
N PRO A 60 2.52 -12.13 -4.38
CA PRO A 60 2.87 -12.76 -5.65
C PRO A 60 2.98 -11.74 -6.80
N PRO A 61 4.02 -11.82 -7.64
CA PRO A 61 4.22 -10.87 -8.75
C PRO A 61 3.08 -10.81 -9.77
N MET A 62 2.26 -11.86 -9.87
CA MET A 62 1.09 -11.93 -10.75
C MET A 62 0.06 -10.82 -10.51
N PHE A 63 0.02 -10.24 -9.29
CA PHE A 63 -0.85 -9.11 -8.97
C PHE A 63 -0.31 -7.75 -9.45
N GLY A 64 0.94 -7.68 -9.92
CA GLY A 64 1.61 -6.46 -10.35
C GLY A 64 2.54 -5.87 -9.29
N SER A 65 2.92 -4.60 -9.50
CA SER A 65 3.93 -3.94 -8.67
C SER A 65 3.45 -3.69 -7.24
N LYS A 66 4.26 -4.12 -6.28
CA LYS A 66 4.02 -3.98 -4.82
C LYS A 66 3.83 -2.51 -4.41
N SER A 67 4.62 -1.61 -4.99
CA SER A 67 4.49 -0.16 -4.74
C SER A 67 3.16 0.40 -5.25
N THR A 68 2.70 -0.08 -6.41
CA THR A 68 1.39 0.29 -6.95
C THR A 68 0.25 -0.20 -6.06
N LEU A 69 0.34 -1.45 -5.58
CA LEU A 69 -0.65 -2.04 -4.67
C LEU A 69 -0.71 -1.29 -3.34
N HIS A 70 0.43 -0.99 -2.73
CA HIS A 70 0.47 -0.23 -1.48
C HIS A 70 -0.10 1.17 -1.64
N ARG A 71 0.27 1.88 -2.72
CA ARG A 71 -0.30 3.19 -3.03
C ARG A 71 -1.82 3.11 -3.22
N ARG A 72 -2.31 2.07 -3.92
CA ARG A 72 -3.74 1.86 -4.13
C ARG A 72 -4.49 1.61 -2.82
N PHE A 73 -3.89 0.81 -1.95
CA PHE A 73 -4.41 0.57 -0.61
C PHE A 73 -4.55 1.89 0.18
N GLN A 74 -3.51 2.73 0.22
CA GLN A 74 -3.57 4.02 0.91
C GLN A 74 -4.64 4.95 0.32
N GLU A 75 -4.71 5.09 -1.00
CA GLU A 75 -5.75 5.92 -1.65
C GLU A 75 -7.18 5.43 -1.33
N TRP A 76 -7.37 4.13 -1.13
CA TRP A 76 -8.67 3.56 -0.75
C TRP A 76 -8.95 3.65 0.75
N VAL A 77 -7.93 3.63 1.60
CA VAL A 77 -8.05 3.97 3.02
C VAL A 77 -8.52 5.42 3.16
N ASP A 78 -7.84 6.36 2.50
CA ASP A 78 -8.17 7.79 2.56
C ASP A 78 -9.59 8.07 2.01
N ALA A 79 -10.02 7.30 0.99
CA ALA A 79 -11.36 7.40 0.42
C ALA A 79 -12.46 6.66 1.21
N GLY A 80 -12.11 6.04 2.35
CA GLY A 80 -13.03 5.28 3.20
C GLY A 80 -13.67 4.07 2.51
N VAL A 81 -12.97 3.47 1.55
CA VAL A 81 -13.49 2.33 0.77
C VAL A 81 -13.73 1.13 1.67
N PHE A 82 -12.78 0.82 2.57
CA PHE A 82 -12.89 -0.35 3.44
C PHE A 82 -14.04 -0.22 4.44
N ASP A 83 -14.30 0.97 4.97
CA ASP A 83 -15.45 1.24 5.84
C ASP A 83 -16.78 1.02 5.10
N LYS A 84 -16.85 1.40 3.81
CA LYS A 84 -18.03 1.15 2.97
C LYS A 84 -18.22 -0.34 2.71
N ILE A 85 -17.12 -1.06 2.46
CA ILE A 85 -17.15 -2.52 2.25
C ILE A 85 -17.63 -3.22 3.51
N GLU A 86 -17.11 -2.84 4.68
CA GLU A 86 -17.54 -3.39 5.97
C GLU A 86 -19.04 -3.18 6.20
N LYS A 87 -19.54 -1.96 6.00
CA LYS A 87 -20.97 -1.65 6.12
C LYS A 87 -21.83 -2.51 5.19
N GLU A 88 -21.40 -2.73 3.94
CA GLU A 88 -22.15 -3.61 3.02
C GLU A 88 -22.05 -5.09 3.39
N ALA A 89 -20.90 -5.54 3.91
CA ALA A 89 -20.77 -6.90 4.42
C ALA A 89 -21.72 -7.12 5.62
N LEU A 90 -21.77 -6.18 6.56
CA LEU A 90 -22.67 -6.24 7.72
C LEU A 90 -24.14 -6.34 7.31
N LYS A 91 -24.60 -5.50 6.37
CA LYS A 91 -25.99 -5.57 5.85
C LYS A 91 -26.30 -6.93 5.22
N LEU A 92 -25.33 -7.53 4.52
CA LEU A 92 -25.50 -8.86 3.95
C LEU A 92 -25.65 -9.92 5.03
N TYR A 93 -24.79 -9.88 6.04
CA TYR A 93 -24.82 -10.82 7.16
C TYR A 93 -26.08 -10.69 8.03
N GLU A 94 -26.56 -9.47 8.27
CA GLU A 94 -27.83 -9.24 8.97
C GLU A 94 -29.00 -9.90 8.23
N ARG A 95 -29.02 -9.79 6.89
CA ARG A 95 -30.09 -10.37 6.06
C ARG A 95 -30.01 -11.89 5.98
N SER A 96 -28.81 -12.46 5.88
CA SER A 96 -28.63 -13.90 5.63
C SER A 96 -28.53 -14.73 6.91
N ILE A 97 -27.76 -14.28 7.89
CA ILE A 97 -27.38 -15.06 9.08
C ILE A 97 -28.02 -14.48 10.36
N LYS A 98 -28.67 -13.31 10.31
CA LYS A 98 -29.28 -12.61 11.47
C LYS A 98 -28.30 -12.46 12.63
N ILE A 99 -27.06 -12.06 12.34
CA ILE A 99 -26.03 -11.86 13.36
C ILE A 99 -26.48 -10.76 14.32
N ARG A 100 -26.46 -11.04 15.64
CA ARG A 100 -26.73 -10.05 16.69
C ARG A 100 -25.53 -9.12 16.85
N THR A 101 -25.44 -8.09 16.02
CA THR A 101 -24.36 -7.08 16.02
C THR A 101 -24.32 -6.21 17.29
N LYS A 102 -25.38 -6.20 18.11
CA LYS A 102 -25.47 -5.40 19.36
C LYS A 102 -24.42 -5.78 20.43
N ARG A 103 -23.81 -6.97 20.35
CA ARG A 103 -22.76 -7.42 21.27
C ARG A 103 -21.69 -8.14 20.46
N MET A 104 -20.73 -7.38 19.95
CA MET A 104 -19.56 -7.93 19.27
C MET A 104 -18.32 -7.39 19.98
N ALA A 105 -17.50 -8.29 20.50
CA ALA A 105 -16.18 -7.97 21.04
C ALA A 105 -15.14 -8.28 19.96
N ALA A 106 -14.27 -7.32 19.68
CA ALA A 106 -13.10 -7.53 18.84
C ALA A 106 -11.88 -7.70 19.76
N ASP A 107 -11.20 -8.84 19.68
CA ASP A 107 -9.92 -9.05 20.35
C ASP A 107 -8.77 -8.87 19.35
N GLY A 108 -7.68 -8.26 19.82
CA GLY A 108 -6.46 -8.07 19.04
C GLY A 108 -5.27 -8.21 19.98
N SER A 109 -4.22 -8.89 19.52
CA SER A 109 -2.95 -8.95 20.25
C SER A 109 -1.93 -8.02 19.59
N PHE A 110 -1.48 -7.03 20.34
CA PHE A 110 -0.34 -6.19 19.95
C PHE A 110 0.90 -6.73 20.65
N ALA A 111 1.76 -7.43 19.91
CA ALA A 111 3.07 -7.82 20.42
C ALA A 111 4.08 -6.69 20.14
N LYS A 112 4.84 -6.29 21.17
CA LYS A 112 5.97 -5.38 21.01
C LYS A 112 7.01 -6.05 20.09
N ALA A 113 7.56 -5.31 19.12
CA ALA A 113 8.64 -5.84 18.30
C ALA A 113 9.81 -6.27 19.22
N PRO A 114 10.32 -7.51 19.13
CA PRO A 114 11.35 -8.02 20.05
C PRO A 114 12.63 -7.19 20.07
N LYS A 115 12.89 -6.44 18.98
CA LYS A 115 14.03 -5.55 18.86
C LYS A 115 13.58 -4.09 18.98
N GLY A 116 13.35 -3.65 20.22
CA GLY A 116 13.53 -2.24 20.55
C GLY A 116 15.00 -1.91 20.29
N GLY A 117 15.28 -1.19 19.21
CA GLY A 117 16.64 -0.74 18.93
C GLY A 117 17.19 0.01 20.14
N LEU A 118 18.47 -0.21 20.45
CA LEU A 118 19.20 0.61 21.40
C LEU A 118 19.02 2.08 21.02
N SER A 119 18.82 2.93 22.03
CA SER A 119 18.72 4.38 21.91
C SER A 119 19.72 4.92 20.88
N ARG A 120 19.25 5.85 20.05
CA ARG A 120 20.03 6.59 19.06
C ARG A 120 21.42 6.95 19.61
N VAL A 121 22.44 6.17 19.24
CA VAL A 121 23.82 6.66 19.38
C VAL A 121 23.89 7.89 18.50
N GLN A 122 24.30 9.00 19.08
CA GLN A 122 24.47 10.27 18.40
C GLN A 122 25.49 10.06 17.28
N ILE A 123 25.01 9.99 16.04
CA ILE A 123 25.88 10.00 14.87
C ILE A 123 26.60 11.35 14.92
N GLN A 124 27.89 11.33 15.25
CA GLN A 124 28.79 12.47 15.10
C GLN A 124 28.61 12.98 13.66
N ARG A 125 28.16 14.22 13.51
CA ARG A 125 28.06 14.88 12.20
C ARG A 125 29.47 14.82 11.59
N ILE A 126 29.63 14.05 10.53
CA ILE A 126 30.81 14.15 9.66
C ILE A 126 30.86 15.62 9.23
N ALA A 127 31.89 16.31 9.67
CA ALA A 127 32.12 17.72 9.39
C ALA A 127 32.09 17.92 7.87
N ALA A 128 31.02 18.55 7.40
CA ALA A 128 31.02 19.15 6.09
C ALA A 128 32.00 20.31 6.11
N LYS A 129 32.87 20.35 5.09
CA LYS A 129 33.79 21.43 4.70
C LYS A 129 35.13 21.50 5.43
N GLU A 130 36.08 20.66 5.02
CA GLU A 130 37.50 21.05 4.97
C GLU A 130 38.31 20.27 3.91
N ALA A 131 37.85 20.31 2.66
CA ALA A 131 38.62 19.78 1.52
C ALA A 131 38.41 20.62 0.24
N LEU A 132 38.22 21.92 0.39
CA LEU A 132 38.10 22.85 -0.75
C LEU A 132 38.83 24.19 -0.50
N LYS A 133 39.85 24.17 0.37
CA LYS A 133 40.78 25.29 0.60
C LYS A 133 42.22 25.01 0.13
N GLY A 134 42.55 23.78 -0.29
CA GLY A 134 43.92 23.38 -0.62
C GLY A 134 44.32 23.46 -2.11
N ILE A 135 43.39 23.73 -3.03
CA ILE A 135 43.66 23.61 -4.49
C ILE A 135 43.97 24.96 -5.17
N PHE A 136 43.73 26.10 -4.51
CA PHE A 136 43.95 27.44 -5.09
C PHE A 136 45.17 28.20 -4.53
N SER A 137 46.09 27.53 -3.85
CA SER A 137 47.30 28.15 -3.27
C SER A 137 48.63 27.69 -3.90
N SER A 138 48.63 26.85 -4.94
CA SER A 138 49.88 26.24 -5.45
C SER A 138 50.16 26.38 -6.95
N ILE A 139 49.42 27.21 -7.69
CA ILE A 139 49.81 27.53 -9.07
C ILE A 139 50.38 28.95 -9.06
N GLY A 140 51.63 29.01 -8.59
CA GLY A 140 52.50 30.14 -8.77
C GLY A 140 52.75 30.36 -10.27
N VAL A 141 52.63 31.61 -10.66
CA VAL A 141 52.83 32.15 -12.00
C VAL A 141 54.30 32.55 -12.10
N GLU A 142 55.20 31.72 -12.62
CA GLU A 142 56.54 32.19 -13.02
C GLU A 142 57.09 31.49 -14.28
N HIS A 143 57.11 32.26 -15.36
CA HIS A 143 58.17 32.39 -16.38
C HIS A 143 58.41 31.28 -17.43
N LEU A 144 58.26 31.73 -18.70
CA LEU A 144 58.53 31.15 -20.03
C LEU A 144 57.51 30.16 -20.62
#